data_AF-A0A3N4J4Y5-F1
#
_entry.id   AF-A0A3N4J4Y5-F1
#
_cell.length_a   1.000
_cell.length_b   1.000
_cell.length_c   1.000
_cell.angle_alpha   90.00
_cell.angle_beta   90.00
_cell.angle_gamma   90.00
#
_symmetry.space_group_name_H-M   'P 1'
#
loop_
_entity.id
_entity.type
_entity.pdbx_description
1 polymer ?
#
loop_
_entity_poly.entity_id
_entity_poly.type
_entity_poly.pdbx_seq_one_letter_code
_entity_poly.pdbx_strand_id
1 'polypeptide(L)'
;MPSNLHACAASWLLKMITRALAHGLIPQVWDDTMMIMTAPEFNNFINEFAGSFKEADLTFLPCVGPERAQIAEYPSVVLESGWSESASRLQDDAKLWQEGSGRAVRVVLQVKFYRPNQ
;
A
#
# COMPACT_ATOMS: atom_id res chain seq x y z
N MET A 1 10.92 -10.70 -10.74
CA MET A 1 11.35 -11.11 -9.39
C MET A 1 11.79 -9.86 -8.66
N PRO A 2 11.11 -9.45 -7.58
CA PRO A 2 11.48 -8.26 -6.83
C PRO A 2 12.90 -8.41 -6.26
N SER A 3 13.71 -7.35 -6.38
CA SER A 3 15.05 -7.34 -5.77
C SER A 3 14.95 -7.17 -4.26
N ASN A 4 15.98 -7.60 -3.51
CA ASN A 4 16.07 -7.32 -2.07
C ASN A 4 15.95 -5.82 -1.77
N LEU A 5 16.39 -4.96 -2.69
CA LEU A 5 16.31 -3.51 -2.56
C LEU A 5 14.89 -2.99 -2.69
N HIS A 6 14.10 -3.56 -3.59
CA HIS A 6 12.68 -3.21 -3.72
C HIS A 6 11.89 -3.66 -2.47
N ALA A 7 12.07 -4.91 -2.03
CA ALA A 7 11.37 -5.44 -0.85
C ALA A 7 11.80 -4.81 0.50
N CYS A 8 12.90 -4.04 0.55
CA CYS A 8 13.45 -3.57 1.82
C CYS A 8 12.56 -2.54 2.51
N ALA A 9 11.84 -1.71 1.75
CA ALA A 9 10.94 -0.69 2.27
C ALA A 9 9.75 -1.31 3.01
N ALA A 10 9.05 -2.25 2.37
CA ALA A 10 7.96 -3.00 2.96
C ALA A 10 8.42 -3.77 4.21
N SER A 11 9.58 -4.43 4.10
CA SER A 11 10.18 -5.17 5.22
C SER A 11 10.52 -4.27 6.41
N TRP A 12 11.01 -3.06 6.17
CA TRP A 12 11.32 -2.08 7.22
C TRP A 12 10.03 -1.61 7.91
N LEU A 13 9.01 -1.22 7.14
CA LEU A 13 7.75 -0.74 7.70
C LEU A 13 7.04 -1.82 8.54
N LEU A 14 6.99 -3.06 8.03
CA LEU A 14 6.42 -4.18 8.76
C LEU A 14 7.13 -4.41 10.11
N LYS A 15 8.48 -4.40 10.11
CA LYS A 15 9.28 -4.52 11.34
C LYS A 15 8.99 -3.40 12.34
N MET A 16 8.80 -2.17 11.86
CA MET A 16 8.46 -1.03 12.72
C MET A 16 7.09 -1.20 13.38
N ILE A 17 6.08 -1.65 12.62
CA ILE A 17 4.73 -1.90 13.14
C ILE A 17 4.73 -3.04 14.16
N THR A 18 5.39 -4.16 13.85
CA THR A 18 5.50 -5.29 14.78
C THR A 18 6.14 -4.88 16.10
N ARG A 19 7.20 -4.06 16.07
CA ARG A 19 7.82 -3.52 17.28
C ARG A 19 6.89 -2.58 18.04
N ALA A 20 6.18 -1.70 17.33
CA ALA A 20 5.24 -0.77 17.95
C ALA A 20 4.08 -1.50 18.66
N LEU A 21 3.54 -2.58 18.05
CA LEU A 21 2.58 -3.47 18.70
C LEU A 21 3.15 -4.15 19.94
N ALA A 22 4.36 -4.73 19.83
CA ALA A 22 5.02 -5.42 20.94
C ALA A 22 5.33 -4.50 22.14
N HIS A 23 5.57 -3.21 21.88
CA HIS A 23 5.78 -2.19 22.92
C HIS A 23 4.50 -1.51 23.39
N GLY A 24 3.33 -1.88 22.86
CA GLY A 24 2.03 -1.29 23.21
C GLY A 24 1.85 0.15 22.72
N LEU A 25 2.68 0.62 21.78
CA LEU A 25 2.52 1.93 21.12
C LEU A 25 1.35 1.92 20.14
N ILE A 26 1.11 0.76 19.51
CA ILE A 26 -0.12 0.47 18.77
C ILE A 26 -0.96 -0.47 19.64
N PRO A 27 -2.22 -0.12 19.96
CA PRO A 27 -3.10 -0.99 20.75
C PRO A 27 -3.38 -2.32 20.04
N GLN A 28 -3.51 -3.42 20.79
CA GLN A 28 -3.81 -4.75 20.22
C GLN A 28 -5.12 -4.81 19.43
N VAL A 29 -6.12 -3.98 19.79
CA VAL A 29 -7.38 -3.88 19.03
C VAL A 29 -7.17 -3.43 17.57
N TRP A 30 -5.97 -2.96 17.22
CA TRP A 30 -5.59 -2.68 15.83
C TRP A 30 -5.78 -3.90 14.92
N ASP A 31 -5.47 -5.10 15.40
CA ASP A 31 -5.57 -6.33 14.61
C ASP A 31 -7.02 -6.63 14.18
N ASP A 32 -8.00 -6.12 14.94
CA ASP A 32 -9.43 -6.22 14.61
C ASP A 32 -9.93 -5.07 13.70
N THR A 33 -9.06 -4.10 13.40
CA THR A 33 -9.42 -2.88 12.63
C THR A 33 -8.80 -2.84 11.25
N MET A 34 -7.66 -3.50 11.06
CA MET A 34 -6.82 -3.32 9.90
C MET A 34 -6.03 -4.59 9.61
N MET A 35 -6.01 -5.00 8.35
CA MET A 35 -5.13 -6.04 7.83
C MET A 35 -3.94 -5.43 7.09
N ILE A 36 -2.76 -6.01 7.26
CA ILE A 36 -1.58 -5.68 6.46
C ILE A 36 -1.32 -6.81 5.48
N MET A 37 -1.27 -6.49 4.17
CA MET A 37 -0.97 -7.47 3.13
C MET A 37 0.27 -7.05 2.33
N THR A 38 1.11 -8.01 1.99
CA THR A 38 2.31 -7.86 1.14
C THR A 38 2.05 -8.43 -0.24
N ALA A 39 2.43 -7.71 -1.30
CA ALA A 39 2.19 -8.10 -2.69
C ALA A 39 0.72 -8.42 -3.07
N PRO A 40 -0.33 -7.76 -2.53
CA PRO A 40 -1.70 -7.96 -3.03
C PRO A 40 -1.90 -7.35 -4.42
N GLU A 41 -2.73 -8.01 -5.21
CA GLU A 41 -3.12 -7.59 -6.56
C GLU A 41 -4.48 -6.87 -6.55
N PHE A 42 -4.61 -5.82 -7.37
CA PHE A 42 -5.84 -5.05 -7.57
C PHE A 42 -6.06 -4.79 -9.06
N ASN A 43 -7.26 -5.08 -9.55
CA ASN A 43 -7.64 -4.99 -10.96
C ASN A 43 -9.05 -4.45 -11.21
N ASN A 44 -9.68 -3.96 -10.15
CA ASN A 44 -11.08 -3.51 -10.09
C ASN A 44 -11.23 -1.98 -10.23
N PHE A 45 -10.18 -1.28 -10.68
CA PHE A 45 -10.17 0.18 -10.80
C PHE A 45 -11.29 0.71 -11.70
N ILE A 46 -11.73 1.94 -11.44
CA ILE A 46 -12.92 2.54 -12.05
C ILE A 46 -12.59 3.72 -12.97
N ASN A 47 -13.59 4.16 -13.75
CA ASN A 47 -13.53 5.34 -14.64
C ASN A 47 -12.38 5.26 -15.66
N GLU A 48 -11.58 6.32 -15.80
CA GLU A 48 -10.45 6.38 -16.74
C GLU A 48 -9.36 5.35 -16.44
N PHE A 49 -9.36 4.76 -15.24
CA PHE A 49 -8.41 3.73 -14.82
C PHE A 49 -8.99 2.31 -14.97
N ALA A 50 -10.20 2.14 -15.51
CA ALA A 50 -10.80 0.84 -15.71
C ALA A 50 -9.93 -0.08 -16.59
N GLY A 51 -9.76 -1.32 -16.14
CA GLY A 51 -8.87 -2.30 -16.78
C GLY A 51 -7.40 -2.19 -16.38
N SER A 52 -7.04 -1.24 -15.51
CA SER A 52 -5.69 -1.20 -14.92
C SER A 52 -5.46 -2.37 -13.97
N PHE A 53 -4.20 -2.74 -13.80
CA PHE A 53 -3.75 -3.75 -12.85
C PHE A 53 -2.58 -3.20 -12.03
N LYS A 54 -2.59 -3.42 -10.72
CA LYS A 54 -1.49 -3.08 -9.82
C LYS A 54 -1.26 -4.19 -8.81
N GLU A 55 0.00 -4.52 -8.59
CA GLU A 55 0.47 -5.28 -7.43
C GLU A 55 1.15 -4.27 -6.49
N ALA A 56 0.68 -4.19 -5.25
CA ALA A 56 1.21 -3.26 -4.25
C ALA A 56 2.30 -3.92 -3.40
N ASP A 57 3.37 -3.21 -3.03
CA ASP A 57 4.42 -3.79 -2.18
C ASP A 57 3.89 -4.13 -0.77
N LEU A 58 3.14 -3.21 -0.18
CA LEU A 58 2.49 -3.39 1.12
C LEU A 58 1.25 -2.51 1.24
N THR A 59 0.22 -2.99 1.91
CA THR A 59 -1.07 -2.31 2.04
C THR A 59 -1.63 -2.39 3.45
N PHE A 60 -2.52 -1.45 3.77
CA PHE A 60 -3.32 -1.44 4.99
C PHE A 60 -4.80 -1.46 4.58
N LEU A 61 -5.45 -2.60 4.74
CA LEU A 61 -6.84 -2.81 4.38
C LEU A 61 -7.73 -2.69 5.63
N PRO A 62 -8.66 -1.72 5.68
CA PRO A 62 -9.59 -1.61 6.79
C PRO A 62 -10.51 -2.83 6.88
N CYS A 63 -10.76 -3.28 8.11
CA CYS A 63 -11.85 -4.20 8.39
C CYS A 63 -13.16 -3.39 8.47
N VAL A 64 -14.16 -3.74 7.66
CA VAL A 64 -15.40 -3.00 7.42
C VAL A 64 -16.64 -3.86 7.65
N GLY A 65 -17.81 -3.23 7.55
CA GLY A 65 -19.11 -3.88 7.75
C GLY A 65 -19.45 -4.09 9.23
N PRO A 66 -20.59 -4.75 9.52
CA PRO A 66 -20.97 -5.10 10.89
C PRO A 66 -19.88 -5.92 11.57
N GLU A 67 -19.55 -5.56 12.81
CA GLU A 67 -18.52 -6.23 13.62
C GLU A 67 -17.13 -6.31 12.97
N ARG A 68 -16.87 -5.52 11.91
CA ARG A 68 -15.61 -5.54 11.14
C ARG A 68 -15.29 -6.91 10.53
N ALA A 69 -16.32 -7.69 10.20
CA ALA A 69 -16.16 -9.05 9.69
C ALA A 69 -15.72 -9.13 8.21
N GLN A 70 -15.63 -8.00 7.50
CA GLN A 70 -15.26 -7.94 6.09
C GLN A 70 -13.99 -7.14 5.89
N ILE A 71 -13.26 -7.38 4.81
CA ILE A 71 -12.10 -6.57 4.43
C ILE A 71 -12.54 -5.63 3.31
N ALA A 72 -12.12 -4.36 3.38
CA ALA A 72 -12.41 -3.40 2.34
C ALA A 72 -11.84 -3.86 0.99
N GLU A 73 -12.56 -3.54 -0.09
CA GLU A 73 -12.17 -3.90 -1.46
C GLU A 73 -10.87 -3.22 -1.91
N TYR A 74 -10.55 -2.07 -1.30
CA TYR A 74 -9.31 -1.32 -1.52
C TYR A 74 -8.63 -1.03 -0.19
N PRO A 75 -7.28 -0.89 -0.19
CA PRO A 75 -6.57 -0.45 0.97
C PRO A 75 -6.84 1.04 1.23
N SER A 76 -6.66 1.46 2.48
CA SER A 76 -6.68 2.88 2.85
C SER A 76 -5.30 3.53 2.70
N VAL A 77 -4.24 2.72 2.84
CA VAL A 77 -2.84 3.10 2.66
C VAL A 77 -2.14 2.06 1.81
N VAL A 78 -1.36 2.52 0.83
CA VAL A 78 -0.50 1.68 0.00
C VAL A 78 0.94 2.17 0.09
N LEU A 79 1.90 1.25 0.11
CA LEU A 79 3.33 1.49 -0.03
C LEU A 79 3.79 0.97 -1.39
N GLU A 80 4.55 1.80 -2.10
CA GLU A 80 5.13 1.49 -3.42
C GLU A 80 6.60 1.90 -3.46
N SER A 81 7.47 1.01 -3.94
CA SER A 81 8.91 1.24 -4.01
C SER A 81 9.41 1.26 -5.46
N GLY A 82 9.70 2.47 -5.92
CA GLY A 82 10.22 2.71 -7.26
C GLY A 82 11.75 2.75 -7.29
N TRP A 83 12.39 1.64 -7.70
CA TRP A 83 13.84 1.63 -7.96
C TRP A 83 14.18 2.22 -9.32
N SER A 84 13.60 1.68 -10.40
CA SER A 84 13.88 2.06 -11.79
C SER A 84 12.89 3.08 -12.35
N GLU A 85 11.89 3.50 -11.58
CA GLU A 85 10.80 4.32 -12.07
C GLU A 85 11.10 5.81 -11.94
N SER A 86 10.64 6.59 -12.93
CA SER A 86 10.74 8.06 -12.88
C SER A 86 9.83 8.61 -11.78
N ALA A 87 10.14 9.82 -11.30
CA ALA A 87 9.26 10.48 -10.33
C ALA A 87 7.86 10.75 -10.91
N SER A 88 7.77 11.03 -12.22
CA SER A 88 6.48 11.22 -12.91
C SER A 88 5.63 9.94 -12.92
N ARG A 89 6.23 8.78 -13.22
CA ARG A 89 5.50 7.50 -13.18
C ARG A 89 5.00 7.17 -11.79
N LEU A 90 5.79 7.46 -10.75
CA LEU A 90 5.32 7.31 -9.38
C LEU A 90 4.12 8.23 -9.11
N GLN A 91 4.13 9.49 -9.57
CA GLN A 91 2.96 10.36 -9.43
C GLN A 91 1.74 9.81 -10.17
N ASP A 92 1.91 9.28 -11.39
CA ASP A 92 0.83 8.66 -12.15
C ASP A 92 0.25 7.44 -11.41
N ASP A 93 1.11 6.60 -10.82
CA ASP A 93 0.71 5.46 -9.99
C ASP A 93 -0.06 5.90 -8.73
N ALA A 94 0.37 6.98 -8.08
CA ALA A 94 -0.37 7.54 -6.95
C ALA A 94 -1.76 8.03 -7.37
N LYS A 95 -1.85 8.70 -8.53
CA LYS A 95 -3.12 9.16 -9.10
C LYS A 95 -4.04 7.96 -9.39
N LEU A 96 -3.51 6.91 -10.02
CA LEU A 96 -4.25 5.68 -10.29
C LEU A 96 -4.78 5.07 -8.98
N TRP A 97 -3.93 4.92 -7.96
CA TRP A 97 -4.36 4.40 -6.67
C TRP A 97 -5.48 5.24 -6.04
N GLN A 98 -5.33 6.57 -6.01
CA GLN A 98 -6.27 7.44 -5.33
C GLN A 98 -7.57 7.62 -6.12
N GLU A 99 -7.49 7.98 -7.41
CA GLU A 99 -8.66 8.27 -8.22
C GLU A 99 -9.31 7.00 -8.77
N GLY A 100 -8.50 6.03 -9.22
CA GLY A 100 -8.96 4.76 -9.75
C GLY A 100 -9.63 3.85 -8.71
N SER A 101 -9.36 4.04 -7.41
CA SER A 101 -10.07 3.34 -6.33
C SER A 101 -11.34 4.07 -5.86
N GLY A 102 -11.78 5.11 -6.56
CA GLY A 102 -12.90 5.94 -6.10
C GLY A 102 -12.58 6.69 -4.80
N ARG A 103 -11.31 7.04 -4.59
CA ARG A 103 -10.78 7.66 -3.35
C ARG A 103 -10.82 6.75 -2.12
N ALA A 104 -10.90 5.43 -2.28
CA ALA A 104 -10.77 4.52 -1.16
C ALA A 104 -9.32 4.51 -0.60
N VAL A 105 -8.33 4.52 -1.49
CA VAL A 105 -6.92 4.75 -1.12
C VAL A 105 -6.74 6.22 -0.75
N ARG A 106 -6.39 6.49 0.52
CA ARG A 106 -6.21 7.84 1.06
C ARG A 106 -4.75 8.28 1.07
N VAL A 107 -3.84 7.33 1.29
CA VAL A 107 -2.40 7.61 1.39
C VAL A 107 -1.62 6.66 0.49
N VAL A 108 -0.71 7.23 -0.30
CA VAL A 108 0.27 6.48 -1.11
C VAL A 108 1.65 6.86 -0.57
N LEU A 109 2.32 5.91 0.08
CA LEU A 109 3.69 6.05 0.56
C LEU A 109 4.64 5.61 -0.54
N GLN A 110 5.40 6.55 -1.10
CA GLN A 110 6.34 6.25 -2.18
C GLN A 110 7.78 6.23 -1.67
N VAL A 111 8.44 5.10 -1.89
CA VAL A 111 9.86 4.96 -1.59
C VAL A 111 10.63 5.02 -2.90
N LYS A 112 11.15 6.20 -3.20
CA LYS A 112 12.06 6.41 -4.32
C LYS A 112 13.49 6.31 -3.83
N PHE A 113 14.24 5.35 -4.35
CA PHE A 113 15.66 5.27 -4.07
C PHE A 113 16.40 6.31 -4.91
N TYR A 114 17.44 6.92 -4.31
CA TYR A 114 18.27 7.86 -5.05
C TYR A 114 18.97 7.16 -6.20
N ARG A 115 18.70 7.66 -7.41
CA ARG A 115 19.49 7.43 -8.60
C ARG A 115 19.69 8.82 -9.22
N PRO A 116 20.91 9.18 -9.65
CA PRO A 116 21.10 10.42 -10.40
C PRO A 116 20.10 10.46 -11.54
N ASN A 117 19.38 11.58 -11.70
CA ASN A 117 18.45 11.76 -12.81
C ASN A 117 19.22 11.49 -14.12
N GLN A 118 18.80 10.47 -14.86
CA GLN A 118 19.28 10.23 -16.22
C GLN A 118 18.49 11.11 -17.19
#